data_AF-A0A1Q6DVV6-F1
#
_entry.id   AF-A0A1Q6DVV6-F1
#
_cell.length_a   1.000
_cell.length_b   1.000
_cell.length_c   1.000
_cell.angle_alpha   90.00
_cell.angle_beta   90.00
_cell.angle_gamma   90.00
#
_symmetry.space_group_name_H-M   'P 1'
#
loop_
_entity.id
_entity.type
_entity.pdbx_description
1 polymer ?
#
loop_
_entity_poly.entity_id
_entity_poly.type
_entity_poly.pdbx_seq_one_letter_code
_entity_poly.pdbx_strand_id
1 'polypeptide(L)' 'MVQGKGYKDVIVVFSEECKEAIKKYLKIRSETDSEALFLSKRNKRTTRSGLLQFVKRTAERAGIERDKCSHVPPLLRD' A
#
# COMPACT_ATOMS: atom_id res chain seq x y z
N MET A 1 -8.59 13.29 -0.70
CA MET A 1 -7.43 14.14 -0.43
C MET A 1 -6.48 13.39 0.47
N VAL A 2 -5.16 13.55 0.31
CA VAL A 2 -4.19 12.94 1.23
C VAL A 2 -3.88 13.99 2.29
N GLN A 3 -4.05 13.63 3.56
CA GLN A 3 -3.70 14.50 4.66
C GLN A 3 -2.18 14.45 4.87
N GLY A 4 -1.49 15.53 4.47
CA GLY A 4 -0.06 15.70 4.63
C GLY A 4 0.35 16.09 6.05
N LYS A 5 1.65 16.26 6.25
CA LYS A 5 2.22 16.76 7.52
C LYS A 5 1.62 18.14 7.83
N GLY A 6 1.17 18.32 9.07
CA GLY A 6 0.53 19.56 9.50
C GLY A 6 -0.91 19.72 9.03
N TYR A 7 -1.62 18.62 8.76
CA TYR A 7 -3.05 18.60 8.41
C TYR A 7 -3.38 19.33 7.11
N LYS A 8 -2.40 19.49 6.22
CA LYS A 8 -2.60 20.11 4.91
C LYS A 8 -3.09 19.07 3.91
N ASP A 9 -4.19 19.36 3.26
CA ASP A 9 -4.65 18.56 2.12
C ASP A 9 -3.72 18.77 0.92
N VAL A 10 -3.25 17.65 0.37
CA VAL A 10 -2.39 17.64 -0.82
C VAL A 10 -3.03 16.77 -1.90
N ILE A 11 -2.92 17.24 -3.15
CA ILE A 11 -3.24 16.47 -4.34
C ILE A 11 -1.96 15.82 -4.85
N VAL A 12 -2.01 14.50 -5.02
CA VAL A 12 -0.91 13.72 -5.59
C VAL A 12 -1.38 13.18 -6.93
N VAL A 13 -0.56 13.39 -7.97
CA VAL A 13 -0.82 12.88 -9.31
C VAL A 13 -0.24 11.47 -9.42
N PHE A 14 -1.03 10.55 -9.96
CA PHE A 14 -0.60 9.18 -10.24
C PHE A 14 -0.33 9.01 -11.73
N SER A 15 0.57 8.07 -12.06
CA SER A 15 0.75 7.64 -13.46
C SER A 15 -0.49 6.90 -13.97
N GLU A 16 -0.62 6.77 -15.29
CA GLU A 16 -1.76 6.06 -15.89
C GLU A 16 -1.75 4.58 -15.50
N GLU A 17 -0.57 3.96 -15.38
CA GLU A 17 -0.44 2.56 -14.92
C GLU A 17 -0.96 2.39 -13.49
N CYS A 18 -0.68 3.36 -12.62
CA CYS A 18 -1.16 3.35 -11.24
C CYS A 18 -2.69 3.50 -11.18
N LYS A 19 -3.24 4.42 -11.96
CA LYS A 19 -4.69 4.59 -12.10
C LYS A 19 -5.37 3.31 -12.58
N GLU A 20 -4.82 2.64 -13.60
CA GLU A 20 -5.36 1.37 -14.08
C GLU A 20 -5.25 0.23 -13.05
N ALA A 21 -4.16 0.18 -12.28
CA ALA A 21 -4.02 -0.78 -11.18
C ALA A 21 -5.08 -0.54 -10.08
N ILE A 22 -5.33 0.72 -9.72
CA ILE A 22 -6.37 1.09 -8.74
C ILE A 22 -7.76 0.69 -9.27
N LYS A 23 -8.08 0.99 -10.54
CA LYS A 23 -9.36 0.58 -11.16
C LYS A 23 -9.56 -0.93 -11.11
N LYS A 24 -8.52 -1.71 -11.44
CA LYS A 24 -8.57 -3.18 -11.36
C LYS A 24 -8.84 -3.66 -9.94
N TYR A 25 -8.20 -3.04 -8.95
CA TYR A 25 -8.45 -3.35 -7.54
C TYR A 25 -9.89 -3.03 -7.11
N LEU A 26 -10.43 -1.87 -7.50
CA LEU A 26 -11.80 -1.48 -7.15
C LEU A 26 -12.87 -2.46 -7.65
N LYS A 27 -12.63 -3.14 -8.79
CA LYS A 27 -13.54 -4.18 -9.32
C LYS A 27 -13.65 -5.43 -8.43
N ILE A 28 -12.61 -5.73 -7.64
CA ILE A 28 -12.55 -6.92 -6.78
C ILE A 28 -12.63 -6.58 -5.29
N ARG A 29 -12.63 -5.29 -4.95
CA ARG A 29 -12.71 -4.81 -3.57
C ARG A 29 -14.09 -5.17 -3.02
N SER A 30 -14.15 -5.90 -1.92
CA SER A 30 -15.41 -6.22 -1.25
C SER A 30 -16.15 -4.95 -0.82
N GLU A 31 -17.48 -5.00 -0.92
CA GLU A 31 -18.37 -4.01 -0.33
C GLU A 31 -18.41 -4.21 1.19
N THR A 32 -18.11 -3.15 1.93
CA THR A 32 -18.01 -3.15 3.39
C THR A 32 -18.29 -1.74 3.88
N ASP A 33 -18.70 -1.59 5.14
CA ASP A 33 -18.85 -0.27 5.81
C ASP A 33 -17.50 0.43 6.09
N SER A 34 -16.37 -0.13 5.65
CA SER A 34 -15.06 0.48 5.83
C SER A 34 -14.76 1.54 4.77
N GLU A 35 -14.51 2.76 5.23
CA GLU A 35 -14.00 3.91 4.45
C GLU A 35 -12.55 3.74 3.94
N ALA A 36 -11.86 2.65 4.31
CA ALA A 36 -10.48 2.44 3.89
C ALA A 36 -10.41 2.01 2.42
N LEU A 37 -9.64 2.73 1.58
CA LEU A 37 -9.45 2.35 0.18
C LEU A 37 -8.93 0.91 0.06
N PHE A 38 -7.83 0.58 0.74
CA PHE A 38 -7.22 -0.75 0.70
C PHE A 38 -7.58 -1.62 1.91
N LEU A 39 -8.23 -2.75 1.62
CA LEU A 39 -8.67 -3.74 2.59
C LEU A 39 -7.76 -4.98 2.60
N SER A 40 -7.60 -5.55 3.78
CA SER A 40 -7.04 -6.88 3.98
C SER A 40 -8.03 -7.97 3.55
N LYS A 41 -7.58 -9.23 3.45
CA LYS A 41 -8.45 -10.40 3.19
C LYS A 41 -9.58 -10.59 4.21
N ARG A 42 -9.49 -9.95 5.38
CA ARG A 42 -10.53 -9.95 6.43
C ARG A 42 -11.47 -8.74 6.33
N ASN A 43 -11.45 -8.00 5.22
CA ASN A 43 -12.30 -6.83 4.98
C ASN A 43 -12.12 -5.70 6.00
N LYS A 44 -10.90 -5.56 6.54
CA LYS A 44 -10.50 -4.48 7.45
C LYS A 44 -9.41 -3.62 6.82
N ARG A 45 -9.31 -2.35 7.24
CA ARG A 45 -8.22 -1.43 6.87
C ARG A 45 -6.88 -2.14 6.96
N THR A 46 -6.09 -2.05 5.90
CA THR A 46 -4.73 -2.60 5.89
C THR A 46 -3.86 -1.88 6.91
N THR A 47 -3.21 -2.64 7.79
CA THR A 47 -2.28 -2.08 8.78
C THR A 47 -0.92 -1.85 8.16
N ARG A 48 -0.12 -0.96 8.78
CA ARG A 48 1.26 -0.72 8.37
C ARG A 48 2.08 -2.02 8.34
N SER A 49 2.03 -2.82 9.41
CA SER A 49 2.77 -4.09 9.48
C SER A 49 2.32 -5.08 8.40
N GLY A 50 1.02 -5.18 8.13
CA GLY A 50 0.49 -6.03 7.07
C GLY A 50 0.96 -5.61 5.68
N LEU A 51 0.95 -4.30 5.39
CA LEU A 51 1.48 -3.76 4.14
C LEU A 51 2.98 -4.04 3.99
N LEU A 52 3.77 -3.85 5.05
CA LEU A 52 5.20 -4.13 5.02
C LEU A 52 5.51 -5.60 4.76
N GLN A 53 4.76 -6.52 5.38
CA GLN A 53 4.91 -7.95 5.08
C GLN A 53 4.52 -8.27 3.62
N PHE A 54 3.49 -7.61 3.09
CA PHE A 54 3.09 -7.79 1.69
C PHE A 54 4.19 -7.32 0.72
N VAL A 55 4.80 -6.17 0.99
CA VAL A 55 5.93 -5.65 0.21
C VAL A 55 7.13 -6.59 0.31
N LYS A 56 7.50 -7.04 1.52
CA LYS A 56 8.61 -7.99 1.73
C LYS A 56 8.44 -9.26 0.89
N ARG A 57 7.29 -9.92 1.00
CA ARG A 57 6.98 -11.14 0.22
C ARG A 57 6.94 -10.88 -1.29
N THR A 58 6.60 -9.66 -1.72
CA THR A 58 6.59 -9.31 -3.14
C THR A 58 8.01 -9.09 -3.66
N ALA A 59 8.87 -8.43 -2.88
CA ALA A 59 10.29 -8.29 -3.18
C ALA A 59 11.00 -9.64 -3.24
N GLU A 60 10.77 -10.52 -2.26
CA GLU A 60 11.34 -11.89 -2.23
C GLU A 60 10.93 -12.68 -3.49
N ARG A 61 9.64 -12.65 -3.87
CA ARG A 61 9.16 -13.31 -5.09
C ARG A 61 9.74 -12.72 -6.38
N ALA A 62 10.09 -11.44 -6.36
CA ALA A 62 10.71 -10.75 -7.48
C ALA A 62 12.25 -10.89 -7.51
N GLY A 63 12.85 -11.58 -6.53
CA GLY A 63 14.30 -11.69 -6.41
C GLY A 63 15.00 -10.36 -6.05
N ILE A 64 14.28 -9.42 -5.44
CA ILE A 64 14.84 -8.13 -5.04
C ILE A 64 15.55 -8.28 -3.69
N GLU A 65 16.87 -8.12 -3.69
CA GLU A 65 17.71 -8.15 -2.50
C GLU A 65 17.48 -6.91 -1.63
N ARG A 66 17.46 -7.11 -0.30
CA ARG A 66 17.07 -6.11 0.71
C ARG A 66 17.92 -4.83 0.69
N ASP A 67 19.16 -4.92 0.19
CA ASP A 67 20.15 -3.85 0.25
C ASP A 67 19.90 -2.70 -0.77
N LYS A 68 18.90 -2.85 -1.65
CA LYS A 68 18.60 -1.89 -2.72
C LYS A 68 17.39 -0.98 -2.43
N CYS A 69 16.83 -1.01 -1.22
CA CYS A 69 15.72 -0.14 -0.84
C CYS A 69 16.21 1.10 -0.07
N SER A 70 15.97 2.29 -0.63
CA SER A 70 16.37 3.59 -0.05
C SER A 70 15.78 3.89 1.33
N HIS A 71 14.69 3.21 1.71
CA HIS A 71 14.16 3.22 3.07
C HIS A 71 13.59 1.84 3.43
N VAL A 72 14.43 0.96 3.98
CA VAL A 72 13.95 -0.26 4.64
C VAL A 72 13.40 0.13 6.02
N PRO A 73 12.09 0.00 6.26
CA PRO A 73 11.50 0.30 7.57
C PRO A 73 12.19 -0.53 8.67
N PRO A 74 12.44 0.03 9.87
CA PRO A 74 13.12 -0.69 10.95
C PRO A 74 12.51 -2.05 11.31
N LEU A 75 11.21 -2.25 11.07
CA LEU A 75 10.48 -3.51 11.33
C LEU A 75 10.76 -4.63 10.30
N LEU A 76 11.62 -4.38 9.31
CA LEU A 76 12.16 -5.38 8.40
C LEU A 76 13.65 -5.64 8.64
N ARG A 77 14.21 -5.06 9.71
CA ARG A 77 15.52 -5.41 10.26
C ARG A 77 15.29 -6.57 11.23
N ASP A 78 16.10 -7.60 11.10
CA ASP A 78 16.03 -8.80 11.93
C ASP A 78 16.17 -8.46 13.43
#